data_AF-A0A538T104-F1
#
_entry.id   AF-A0A538T104-F1
#
_cell.length_a   1.000
_cell.length_b   1.000
_cell.length_c   1.000
_cell.angle_alpha   90.00
_cell.angle_beta   90.00
_cell.angle_gamma   90.00
#
_symmetry.space_group_name_H-M   'P 1'
#
loop_
_entity.id
_entity.type
_entity.pdbx_description
1 polymer ?
#
loop_
_entity_poly.entity_id
_entity_poly.type
_entity_poly.pdbx_seq_one_letter_code
_entity_poly.pdbx_strand_id
1 'polypeptide(L)'
;MRRAALAVVLATFLLPARADAQLVTTGLGPVYDGIGHLLTTPEDLVPALALALYAGLRGPRAGRRALFLLPPAWFLGGLVGLRSPMTIAFPLAAISFLAGADSGVRGLIGIAVALFVVVALAAALVVALERPWKRIAARVAGSWIAAVGLLLLGWRLRGAR
;
A
#
# COMPACT_ATOMS: atom_id res chain seq x y z
N MET A 1 5.26 7.52 27.39
CA MET A 1 6.01 6.68 26.41
C MET A 1 5.39 6.71 25.01
N ARG A 2 4.13 6.28 24.80
CA ARG A 2 3.49 6.29 23.46
C ARG A 2 3.41 7.65 22.74
N ARG A 3 3.12 8.73 23.47
CA ARG A 3 3.02 10.09 22.90
C ARG A 3 4.38 10.63 22.45
N ALA A 4 5.45 10.28 23.16
CA ALA A 4 6.81 10.64 22.79
C ALA A 4 7.26 9.88 21.53
N ALA A 5 6.94 8.59 21.42
CA ALA A 5 7.22 7.82 20.21
C ALA A 5 6.48 8.38 18.98
N LEU A 6 5.21 8.77 19.12
CA LEU A 6 4.45 9.43 18.06
C LEU A 6 5.04 10.79 17.67
N ALA A 7 5.44 11.61 18.65
CA ALA A 7 6.06 12.90 18.40
C ALA A 7 7.41 12.78 17.70
N VAL A 8 8.23 11.78 18.08
CA VAL A 8 9.51 11.50 17.42
C VAL A 8 9.29 11.06 15.98
N VAL A 9 8.35 10.13 15.72
CA VAL A 9 8.02 9.72 14.35
C VAL A 9 7.51 10.90 13.52
N LEU A 10 6.60 11.71 14.07
CA LEU A 10 6.09 12.90 13.38
C LEU A 10 7.21 13.90 13.06
N ALA A 11 8.11 14.14 14.02
CA ALA A 11 9.25 15.04 13.86
C ALA A 11 10.22 14.53 12.79
N THR A 12 10.46 13.21 12.71
CA THR A 12 11.29 12.62 11.66
C THR A 12 10.68 12.80 10.26
N PHE A 13 9.35 12.79 10.12
CA PHE A 13 8.65 13.07 8.87
C PHE A 13 8.60 14.55 8.49
N LEU A 14 8.74 15.45 9.46
CA LEU A 14 8.66 16.92 9.28
C LEU A 14 10.03 17.58 9.07
N LEU A 15 11.13 16.85 9.30
CA LEU A 15 12.47 17.33 8.97
C LEU A 15 12.62 17.39 7.44
N PRO A 16 13.03 18.52 6.85
CA PRO A 16 13.19 18.64 5.42
C PRO A 16 14.39 17.77 5.01
N ALA A 17 14.12 16.58 4.49
CA ALA A 17 15.11 15.78 3.82
C ALA A 17 15.60 16.54 2.60
N ARG A 18 16.92 16.51 2.31
CA ARG A 18 17.46 17.08 1.08
C ARG A 18 16.74 16.41 -0.10
N ALA A 19 15.87 17.16 -0.76
CA ALA A 19 15.22 16.72 -1.98
C ALA A 19 16.26 16.80 -3.11
N ASP A 20 17.11 15.79 -3.20
CA ASP A 20 17.99 15.56 -4.36
C ASP A 20 17.10 15.20 -5.57
N ALA A 21 16.48 16.22 -6.17
CA ALA A 21 15.62 16.10 -7.35
C ALA A 21 16.41 15.75 -8.64
N GLN A 22 17.69 15.40 -8.53
CA GLN A 22 18.61 15.04 -9.63
C GLN A 22 19.08 13.58 -9.56
N LEU A 23 18.20 12.64 -9.20
CA LEU A 23 18.47 11.19 -9.17
C LEU A 23 18.56 10.52 -10.57
N VAL A 24 18.82 11.28 -11.63
CA VAL A 24 18.87 10.77 -13.01
C VAL A 24 20.11 9.88 -13.23
N THR A 25 21.21 10.13 -12.53
CA THR A 25 22.49 9.41 -12.73
C THR A 25 22.64 8.13 -11.88
N THR A 26 21.80 7.93 -10.85
CA THR A 26 21.89 6.75 -9.96
C THR A 26 21.04 5.57 -10.45
N GLY A 27 20.14 5.79 -11.42
CA GLY A 27 19.21 4.78 -11.90
C GLY A 27 18.14 4.38 -10.87
N LEU A 28 17.97 5.16 -9.80
CA LEU A 28 16.95 4.95 -8.75
C LEU A 28 15.59 5.59 -9.09
N GLY A 29 15.49 6.46 -10.09
CA GLY A 29 14.24 7.09 -10.53
C GLY A 29 13.04 6.11 -10.58
N PRO A 30 13.17 4.96 -11.28
CA PRO A 30 12.15 3.91 -11.28
C PRO A 30 11.67 3.42 -9.91
N VAL A 31 12.58 3.29 -8.93
CA VAL A 31 12.24 2.84 -7.57
C VAL A 31 11.38 3.89 -6.88
N TYR A 32 11.75 5.16 -6.99
CA TYR A 32 10.99 6.28 -6.43
C TYR A 32 9.64 6.46 -7.12
N ASP A 33 9.60 6.28 -8.44
CA ASP A 33 8.36 6.29 -9.21
C ASP A 33 7.42 5.18 -8.72
N GLY A 34 7.94 3.98 -8.46
CA GLY A 34 7.17 2.88 -7.86
C GLY A 34 6.63 3.21 -6.46
N ILE A 35 7.44 3.86 -5.61
CA ILE A 35 7.00 4.30 -4.28
C ILE A 35 5.89 5.36 -4.39
N GLY A 36 6.11 6.38 -5.23
CA GLY A 36 5.15 7.45 -5.48
C GLY A 36 3.85 6.89 -6.05
N HIS A 37 3.96 5.94 -6.98
CA HIS A 37 2.84 5.30 -7.64
C HIS A 37 1.86 4.67 -6.63
N LEU A 38 2.36 3.88 -5.69
CA LEU A 38 1.52 3.26 -4.65
C LEU A 38 0.74 4.31 -3.84
N LEU A 39 1.36 5.45 -3.55
CA LEU A 39 0.77 6.51 -2.72
C LEU A 39 -0.21 7.38 -3.50
N THR A 40 0.01 7.56 -4.80
CA THR A 40 -0.86 8.35 -5.68
C THR A 40 -2.03 7.55 -6.25
N THR A 41 -1.94 6.22 -6.25
CA THR A 41 -2.97 5.33 -6.80
C THR A 41 -3.86 4.80 -5.68
N PRO A 42 -5.04 5.40 -5.44
CA PRO A 42 -5.93 4.95 -4.37
C PRO A 42 -6.37 3.49 -4.56
N GLU A 43 -6.39 3.00 -5.80
CA GLU A 43 -6.76 1.64 -6.17
C GLU A 43 -5.81 0.58 -5.60
N ASP A 44 -4.54 0.92 -5.37
CA ASP A 44 -3.56 0.01 -4.73
C ASP A 44 -3.48 0.23 -3.21
N LEU A 45 -3.56 1.48 -2.78
CA LEU A 45 -3.47 1.86 -1.37
C LEU A 45 -4.67 1.33 -0.55
N VAL A 46 -5.89 1.50 -1.07
CA VAL A 46 -7.14 1.19 -0.36
C VAL A 46 -7.24 -0.30 -0.02
N PRO A 47 -7.01 -1.26 -0.95
CA PRO A 47 -7.03 -2.69 -0.62
C PRO A 47 -5.89 -3.09 0.33
N ALA A 48 -4.69 -2.53 0.16
CA ALA A 48 -3.56 -2.82 1.05
C ALA A 48 -3.86 -2.40 2.49
N LEU A 49 -4.42 -1.20 2.70
CA LEU A 49 -4.89 -0.74 3.99
C LEU A 49 -6.04 -1.59 4.53
N ALA A 50 -7.00 -1.98 3.69
CA ALA A 50 -8.11 -2.85 4.08
C ALA A 50 -7.60 -4.17 4.67
N LEU A 51 -6.68 -4.84 3.97
CA LEU A 51 -6.09 -6.11 4.39
C LEU A 51 -5.22 -5.95 5.64
N ALA A 52 -4.42 -4.88 5.74
CA ALA A 52 -3.60 -4.60 6.91
C ALA A 52 -4.44 -4.33 8.16
N LEU A 53 -5.48 -3.49 8.06
CA LEU A 53 -6.41 -3.20 9.15
C LEU A 53 -7.16 -4.48 9.56
N TYR A 54 -7.65 -5.26 8.60
CA TYR A 54 -8.34 -6.52 8.85
C TYR A 54 -7.45 -7.53 9.59
N ALA A 55 -6.21 -7.70 9.13
CA ALA A 55 -5.24 -8.58 9.75
C ALA A 55 -4.86 -8.12 11.16
N GLY A 56 -4.69 -6.81 11.38
CA GLY A 56 -4.46 -6.24 12.70
C GLY A 56 -5.63 -6.49 13.67
N LEU A 57 -6.87 -6.39 13.17
CA LEU A 57 -8.08 -6.66 13.96
C LEU A 57 -8.23 -8.14 14.34
N ARG A 58 -7.78 -9.06 13.49
CA ARG A 58 -7.70 -10.51 13.77
C ARG A 58 -6.62 -10.90 14.78
N GLY A 59 -5.83 -9.94 15.26
CA GLY A 59 -4.86 -10.11 16.35
C GLY A 59 -3.40 -10.20 15.89
N PRO A 60 -2.44 -10.23 16.84
CA PRO A 60 -1.02 -10.03 16.54
C PRO A 60 -0.42 -11.06 15.58
N ARG A 61 -0.88 -12.32 15.63
CA ARG A 61 -0.42 -13.38 14.72
C ARG A 61 -0.84 -13.10 13.28
N ALA A 62 -2.07 -12.66 13.07
CA ALA A 62 -2.59 -12.34 11.74
C ALA A 62 -1.92 -11.07 11.17
N GLY A 63 -1.74 -10.03 11.99
CA GLY A 63 -0.99 -8.84 11.61
C GLY A 63 0.46 -9.14 11.17
N ARG A 64 1.18 -9.99 11.91
CA ARG A 64 2.52 -10.44 11.51
C ARG A 64 2.52 -11.21 10.19
N ARG A 65 1.55 -12.10 9.98
CA ARG A 65 1.42 -12.82 8.70
C ARG A 65 1.17 -11.86 7.54
N ALA A 66 0.27 -10.89 7.70
CA ALA A 66 0.01 -9.90 6.66
C ALA A 66 1.26 -9.07 6.33
N LEU A 67 2.03 -8.66 7.35
CA LEU A 67 3.28 -7.93 7.17
C LEU A 67 4.29 -8.69 6.29
N PHE A 68 4.43 -10.01 6.49
CA PHE A 68 5.41 -10.81 5.76
C PHE A 68 4.86 -11.46 4.48
N LEU A 69 3.55 -11.62 4.33
CA LEU A 69 2.96 -12.28 3.16
C LEU A 69 2.45 -11.29 2.12
N LEU A 70 1.93 -10.12 2.53
CA LEU A 70 1.31 -9.19 1.59
C LEU A 70 2.31 -8.60 0.59
N PRO A 71 3.48 -8.07 1.01
CA PRO A 71 4.44 -7.50 0.07
C PRO A 71 5.02 -8.51 -0.94
N PRO A 72 5.46 -9.72 -0.56
CA PRO A 72 5.94 -10.69 -1.55
C PRO A 72 4.82 -11.24 -2.43
N ALA A 73 3.59 -11.42 -1.92
CA ALA A 73 2.47 -11.83 -2.77
C ALA A 73 2.16 -10.77 -3.84
N TRP A 74 2.20 -9.48 -3.46
CA TRP A 74 2.00 -8.37 -4.39
C TRP A 74 3.14 -8.24 -5.40
N PHE A 75 4.38 -8.43 -4.95
CA PHE A 75 5.56 -8.46 -5.82
C PHE A 75 5.48 -9.61 -6.84
N LEU A 76 5.13 -10.82 -6.40
CA LEU A 76 4.96 -11.97 -7.30
C LEU A 76 3.83 -11.74 -8.29
N GLY A 77 2.70 -11.18 -7.85
CA GLY A 77 1.59 -10.78 -8.73
C GLY A 77 2.03 -9.76 -9.78
N GLY A 78 2.82 -8.76 -9.40
CA GLY A 78 3.41 -7.78 -10.32
C GLY A 78 4.37 -8.40 -11.33
N LEU A 79 5.23 -9.34 -10.91
CA LEU A 79 6.11 -10.07 -11.83
C LEU A 79 5.33 -10.91 -12.85
N VAL A 80 4.23 -11.53 -12.44
CA VAL A 80 3.33 -12.28 -13.34
C VAL A 80 2.64 -11.32 -14.31
N GLY A 81 2.17 -10.17 -13.82
CA GLY A 81 1.54 -9.12 -14.64
C GLY A 81 2.45 -8.59 -15.74
N LEU A 82 3.74 -8.38 -15.44
CA LEU A 82 4.75 -7.96 -16.42
C LEU A 82 4.96 -8.95 -17.58
N ARG A 83 4.61 -10.23 -17.40
CA ARG A 83 4.82 -11.30 -18.38
C ARG A 83 3.54 -11.73 -19.10
N SER A 84 2.40 -11.16 -18.74
CA SER A 84 1.10 -11.56 -19.29
C SER A 84 0.62 -10.57 -20.35
N PRO A 85 0.22 -11.03 -21.56
CA PRO A 85 -0.44 -10.18 -22.56
C PRO A 85 -1.90 -9.88 -22.22
N MET A 86 -2.43 -10.43 -21.12
CA MET A 86 -3.84 -10.37 -20.77
C MET A 86 -4.15 -9.07 -20.00
N THR A 87 -4.78 -8.11 -20.68
CA THR A 87 -5.38 -6.92 -20.04
C THR A 87 -6.75 -7.28 -19.46
N ILE A 88 -6.78 -7.99 -18.34
CA ILE A 88 -8.02 -8.18 -17.58
C ILE A 88 -8.36 -6.84 -16.93
N ALA A 89 -9.47 -6.23 -17.37
CA ALA A 89 -10.02 -5.01 -16.79
C ALA A 89 -10.69 -5.32 -15.43
N PHE A 90 -9.90 -5.67 -14.41
CA PHE A 90 -10.31 -5.77 -13.00
C PHE A 90 -9.08 -5.47 -12.12
N PRO A 91 -9.25 -5.00 -10.86
CA PRO A 91 -8.20 -4.31 -10.13
C PRO A 91 -7.15 -5.32 -9.67
N LEU A 92 -6.03 -5.33 -10.37
CA LEU A 92 -4.79 -5.95 -9.95
C LEU A 92 -3.74 -4.94 -10.33
N ALA A 93 -3.17 -4.19 -9.37
CA ALA A 93 -1.74 -3.95 -9.15
C ALA A 93 -0.78 -3.78 -10.37
N ALA A 94 -1.29 -3.58 -11.58
CA ALA A 94 -0.61 -3.87 -12.83
C ALA A 94 -1.02 -2.95 -13.99
N ILE A 95 -2.02 -2.07 -13.84
CA ILE A 95 -2.41 -1.15 -14.91
C ILE A 95 -1.79 0.24 -14.73
N SER A 96 -0.57 0.29 -14.21
CA SER A 96 0.23 1.52 -14.26
C SER A 96 1.68 1.30 -14.68
N PHE A 97 2.00 0.10 -15.18
CA PHE A 97 3.28 -0.18 -15.82
C PHE A 97 3.50 0.57 -17.14
N LEU A 98 2.51 1.32 -17.66
CA LEU A 98 2.56 1.95 -18.98
C LEU A 98 2.84 3.47 -18.98
N ALA A 99 2.89 4.15 -17.83
CA ALA A 99 3.29 5.57 -17.77
C ALA A 99 4.79 5.77 -17.45
N GLY A 100 5.51 4.69 -17.15
CA GLY A 100 6.95 4.68 -16.96
C GLY A 100 7.54 3.39 -17.52
N ALA A 101 7.47 3.23 -18.85
CA ALA A 101 7.89 2.03 -19.58
C ALA A 101 9.38 1.65 -19.39
N ASP A 102 10.16 2.48 -18.71
CA ASP A 102 11.58 2.24 -18.42
C ASP A 102 11.80 1.58 -17.03
N SER A 103 10.76 1.41 -16.21
CA SER A 103 10.93 1.15 -14.76
C SER A 103 11.02 -0.32 -14.32
N GLY A 104 10.47 -1.27 -15.09
CA GLY A 104 10.60 -2.72 -14.90
C GLY A 104 10.58 -3.22 -13.43
N VAL A 105 11.48 -4.15 -13.11
CA VAL A 105 11.62 -4.77 -11.76
C VAL A 105 11.97 -3.73 -10.67
N ARG A 106 12.63 -2.62 -11.03
CA ARG A 106 13.06 -1.60 -10.05
C ARG A 106 11.87 -0.83 -9.49
N GLY A 107 10.88 -0.48 -10.32
CA GLY A 107 9.63 0.10 -9.82
C GLY A 107 8.87 -0.85 -8.91
N LEU A 108 8.88 -2.14 -9.23
CA LEU A 108 8.22 -3.17 -8.41
C LEU A 108 8.88 -3.32 -7.02
N ILE A 109 10.20 -3.15 -6.93
CA ILE A 109 10.92 -3.09 -5.63
C ILE A 109 10.44 -1.88 -4.83
N GLY A 110 10.30 -0.71 -5.46
CA GLY A 110 9.78 0.49 -4.82
C GLY A 110 8.38 0.29 -4.22
N ILE A 111 7.47 -0.29 -5.02
CA ILE A 111 6.11 -0.64 -4.58
C ILE A 111 6.15 -1.63 -3.41
N ALA A 112 6.94 -2.70 -3.50
CA ALA A 112 7.01 -3.72 -2.45
C ALA A 112 7.53 -3.16 -1.12
N VAL A 113 8.54 -2.29 -1.16
CA VAL A 113 9.06 -1.59 0.02
C VAL A 113 7.99 -0.67 0.61
N ALA A 114 7.34 0.14 -0.22
CA ALA A 114 6.29 1.04 0.24
C ALA A 114 5.10 0.28 0.85
N LEU A 115 4.66 -0.82 0.22
CA LEU A 115 3.63 -1.71 0.75
C LEU A 115 4.02 -2.29 2.10
N PHE A 116 5.25 -2.80 2.24
CA PHE A 116 5.74 -3.33 3.51
C PHE A 116 5.66 -2.28 4.62
N VAL A 117 6.12 -1.06 4.34
CA VAL A 117 6.09 0.05 5.31
C VAL A 117 4.66 0.44 5.67
N VAL A 118 3.78 0.65 4.69
CA VAL A 118 2.37 1.03 4.93
C VAL A 118 1.64 -0.04 5.74
N VAL A 119 1.80 -1.31 5.39
CA VAL A 119 1.19 -2.44 6.10
C VAL A 119 1.75 -2.56 7.51
N ALA A 120 3.06 -2.39 7.70
CA ALA A 120 3.69 -2.40 9.01
C ALA A 120 3.10 -1.33 9.92
N LEU A 121 3.02 -0.09 9.43
CA LEU A 121 2.49 1.05 10.18
C LEU A 121 1.01 0.86 10.51
N ALA A 122 0.20 0.42 9.54
CA ALA A 122 -1.22 0.18 9.74
C ALA A 122 -1.47 -0.96 10.75
N ALA A 123 -0.76 -2.08 10.61
CA ALA A 123 -0.86 -3.21 11.53
C ALA A 123 -0.38 -2.83 12.94
N ALA A 124 0.74 -2.13 13.06
CA ALA A 124 1.27 -1.65 14.33
C ALA A 124 0.31 -0.66 15.00
N LEU A 125 -0.28 0.27 14.24
CA LEU A 125 -1.30 1.19 14.72
C LEU A 125 -2.48 0.43 15.32
N VAL A 126 -3.01 -0.57 14.60
CA VAL A 126 -4.16 -1.36 15.07
C VAL A 126 -3.83 -2.19 16.31
N VAL A 127 -2.66 -2.83 16.35
CA VAL A 127 -2.20 -3.58 17.51
C VAL A 127 -1.98 -2.67 18.72
N ALA A 128 -1.58 -1.41 18.51
CA ALA A 128 -1.44 -0.42 19.56
C ALA A 128 -2.79 0.11 20.13
N LEU A 129 -3.94 -0.26 19.56
CA LEU A 129 -5.25 0.18 20.05
C LEU A 129 -5.68 -0.64 21.27
N GLU A 130 -5.33 -0.17 22.47
CA GLU A 130 -5.70 -0.84 23.73
C GLU A 130 -7.17 -0.66 24.14
N ARG A 131 -7.79 0.48 23.78
CA ARG A 131 -9.17 0.76 24.17
C ARG A 131 -10.15 0.13 23.18
N PRO A 132 -11.26 -0.48 23.64
CA PRO A 132 -12.21 -1.18 22.77
C PRO A 132 -12.84 -0.26 21.72
N TRP A 133 -13.21 0.97 22.09
CA TRP A 133 -13.78 1.94 21.15
C TRP A 133 -12.84 2.29 19.98
N LYS A 134 -11.52 2.32 20.23
CA LYS A 134 -10.50 2.57 19.20
C LYS A 134 -10.46 1.44 18.17
N ARG A 135 -10.68 0.19 18.60
CA ARG A 135 -10.80 -0.98 17.71
C ARG A 135 -12.11 -0.97 16.93
N ILE A 136 -13.20 -0.47 17.53
CA ILE A 136 -14.47 -0.26 16.83
C ILE A 136 -14.31 0.81 15.76
N ALA A 137 -13.66 1.94 16.05
CA ALA A 137 -13.37 2.97 15.06
C ALA A 137 -12.54 2.42 13.87
N ALA A 138 -11.52 1.60 14.14
CA ALA A 138 -10.75 0.93 13.10
C ALA A 138 -11.58 -0.05 12.26
N ARG A 139 -12.55 -0.75 12.87
CA ARG A 139 -13.51 -1.62 12.16
C ARG A 139 -14.45 -0.83 11.27
N VAL A 140 -15.00 0.28 11.77
CA VAL A 140 -15.86 1.17 11.00
C VAL A 140 -15.06 1.72 9.82
N ALA A 141 -13.88 2.28 10.04
CA ALA A 141 -13.01 2.75 8.96
C ALA A 141 -12.71 1.65 7.92
N GLY A 142 -12.38 0.43 8.38
CA GLY A 142 -12.15 -0.71 7.48
C GLY A 142 -13.40 -1.12 6.68
N SER A 143 -14.59 -1.04 7.27
CA SER A 143 -15.85 -1.33 6.58
C SER A 143 -16.17 -0.30 5.50
N TRP A 144 -15.88 0.98 5.75
CA TRP A 144 -16.07 2.04 4.76
C TRP A 144 -15.08 1.92 3.61
N ILE A 145 -13.82 1.57 3.91
CA ILE A 145 -12.79 1.23 2.91
C ILE A 145 -13.27 0.09 2.01
N ALA A 146 -13.80 -0.99 2.59
CA ALA A 146 -14.34 -2.12 1.83
C ALA A 146 -15.55 -1.73 0.97
N ALA A 147 -16.47 -0.92 1.52
CA ALA A 147 -17.65 -0.45 0.80
C ALA A 147 -17.28 0.46 -0.39
N VAL A 148 -16.35 1.39 -0.20
CA VAL A 148 -15.82 2.24 -1.29
C VAL A 148 -15.14 1.38 -2.35
N GLY A 149 -14.35 0.37 -1.94
CA GLY A 149 -13.75 -0.58 -2.88
C GLY A 149 -14.78 -1.34 -3.71
N LEU A 150 -15.84 -1.86 -3.08
CA LEU A 150 -16.95 -2.53 -3.77
C LEU A 150 -17.77 -1.58 -4.65
N LEU A 151 -17.93 -0.32 -4.25
CA LEU A 151 -18.65 0.69 -5.01
C LEU A 151 -17.87 1.08 -6.28
N LEU A 152 -16.56 1.31 -6.16
CA LEU A 152 -15.67 1.55 -7.30
C LEU A 152 -15.66 0.36 -8.25
N LEU A 153 -15.65 -0.86 -7.71
CA LEU A 153 -15.77 -2.09 -8.46
C LEU A 153 -17.10 -2.17 -9.23
N GLY A 154 -18.21 -1.87 -8.56
CA GLY A 154 -19.55 -1.87 -9.14
C GLY A 154 -19.75 -0.81 -10.23
N TRP A 155 -19.18 0.38 -10.06
CA TRP A 155 -19.16 1.43 -11.09
C TRP A 155 -18.40 0.99 -12.33
N ARG A 156 -17.27 0.29 -12.18
CA ARG A 156 -16.48 -0.22 -13.31
C ARG A 156 -17.18 -1.34 -14.06
N LEU A 157 -17.85 -2.26 -13.36
CA LEU A 157 -18.65 -3.31 -13.99
C LEU A 157 -19.84 -2.75 -14.79
N ARG A 158 -20.36 -1.58 -14.38
CA ARG A 158 -21.43 -0.89 -15.11
C ARG A 158 -20.94 -0.28 -16.42
N GLY A 159 -19.73 0.28 -16.47
CA GLY A 159 -19.16 0.91 -17.66
C GLY A 159 -18.56 -0.06 -18.69
N ALA A 160 -18.53 -1.36 -18.41
CA ALA A 160 -18.04 -2.41 -19.30
C ALA A 160 -19.17 -3.08 -20.14
N ARG A 161 -20.40 -2.56 -20.05
CA ARG A 161 -21.54 -2.90 -20.90
C ARG A 161 -21.80 -1.76 -21.87
#